data_AF-A0A094QW00-F1
#
_entry.id   AF-A0A094QW00-F1
#
_cell.length_a   1.000
_cell.length_b   1.000
_cell.length_c   1.000
_cell.angle_alpha   90.00
_cell.angle_beta   90.00
_cell.angle_gamma   90.00
#
_symmetry.space_group_name_H-M   'P 1'
#
loop_
_entity.id
_entity.type
_entity.pdbx_description
1 polymer ?
#
loop_
_entity_poly.entity_id
_entity_poly.type
_entity_poly.pdbx_seq_one_letter_code
_entity_poly.pdbx_strand_id
1 'polypeptide(L)'
;MLCGALIHPPTHAIASEKSNWKIKKEETRRSTAGYSDSMSYIVGASIKFKISCPSTDFYLEAIRVGHYKEGQGKRIFTSKKTRCLDQSKRDSQYWKANLEINTSSFPHGMYLFIIRDSDKYSSYIPIILREKVAKAKAVFSVPTMTMQAYNSWTGADTYGGPDGFESRLRVVDFRKPFDEGNGAGKYLRYVHPLIVYIEKLGLNVSYVADTDLHFDKKLLANKKVLITAGHDEYWTMQERENVIEARKRGLNTVFFGANAGYWNTRLVRSDSDSHLVMEIFKSAEEDTNKENPTIKFRDLGKPEPELTGLEYKCFPASGNMELKEPQSFVFQGVTNFENLDLEGLVGPEVDSLLSSSSTMGTVINLAEARVRCGTKWYAPRFGRMNMILVTSDGSAGGNFSTGTMGWVTKGLSAPEKSDIGKFTRVVSKNVLERAIQGPLRK
;
A
#
# COMPACT_ATOMS: atom_id res chain seq x y z
N MET A 1 36.57 -33.56 5.65
CA MET A 1 36.28 -32.99 6.98
C MET A 1 36.98 -31.66 7.10
N LEU A 2 36.23 -30.56 7.19
CA LEU A 2 36.43 -29.41 8.08
C LEU A 2 35.50 -28.29 7.59
N CYS A 3 34.40 -28.11 8.33
CA CYS A 3 33.42 -27.05 8.15
C CYS A 3 34.06 -25.67 8.34
N GLY A 4 33.90 -24.79 7.36
CA GLY A 4 34.13 -23.36 7.51
C GLY A 4 32.94 -22.72 8.22
N ALA A 5 33.15 -22.28 9.47
CA ALA A 5 32.16 -21.56 10.25
C ALA A 5 31.92 -20.17 9.63
N LEU A 6 30.66 -19.91 9.26
CA LEU A 6 30.16 -18.59 8.88
C LEU A 6 30.10 -17.69 10.13
N ILE A 7 30.96 -16.68 10.17
CA ILE A 7 30.99 -15.65 11.20
C ILE A 7 29.68 -14.84 11.12
N HIS A 8 28.79 -15.03 12.10
CA HIS A 8 27.67 -14.14 12.34
C HIS A 8 28.18 -12.87 13.04
N PRO A 9 27.80 -11.65 12.59
CA PRO A 9 28.10 -10.46 13.35
C PRO A 9 27.32 -10.49 14.69
N PRO A 10 27.88 -9.93 15.77
CA PRO A 10 27.29 -10.02 17.10
C PRO A 10 25.97 -9.25 17.13
N THR A 11 24.87 -9.98 17.27
CA THR A 11 23.58 -9.41 17.65
C THR A 11 23.67 -8.94 19.09
N HIS A 12 23.79 -7.62 19.31
CA HIS A 12 23.41 -7.06 20.59
C HIS A 12 21.93 -7.38 20.81
N ALA A 13 21.65 -8.28 21.75
CA ALA A 13 20.32 -8.65 22.16
C ALA A 13 19.67 -7.44 22.83
N ILE A 14 18.98 -6.62 22.03
CA ILE A 14 17.92 -5.75 22.54
C ILE A 14 16.86 -6.70 23.09
N ALA A 15 16.68 -6.70 24.41
CA ALA A 15 15.64 -7.48 25.06
C ALA A 15 14.30 -7.24 24.35
N SER A 16 13.68 -8.30 23.85
CA SER A 16 12.40 -8.22 23.15
C SER A 16 11.28 -8.00 24.18
N GLU A 17 11.13 -6.77 24.66
CA GLU A 17 9.88 -6.36 25.28
C GLU A 17 8.78 -6.57 24.26
N LYS A 18 7.65 -7.15 24.70
CA LYS A 18 6.41 -7.20 23.91
C LYS A 18 6.00 -5.76 23.63
N SER A 19 6.44 -5.20 22.50
CA SER A 19 6.23 -3.79 22.20
C SER A 19 4.73 -3.57 21.98
N ASN A 20 4.06 -2.91 22.92
CA ASN A 20 2.68 -2.46 22.73
C ASN A 20 2.67 -1.24 21.78
N TRP A 21 2.94 -1.51 20.51
CA TRP A 21 3.08 -0.50 19.48
C TRP A 21 1.74 -0.04 18.91
N LYS A 22 0.65 -0.78 19.17
CA LYS A 22 -0.70 -0.42 18.72
C LYS A 22 -1.26 0.72 19.56
N ILE A 23 -1.43 1.88 18.92
CA ILE A 23 -2.08 3.07 19.50
C ILE A 23 -3.60 2.89 19.51
N LYS A 24 -4.24 3.13 20.65
CA LYS A 24 -5.70 3.19 20.79
C LYS A 24 -6.23 4.60 20.49
N LYS A 25 -7.52 4.71 20.15
CA LYS A 25 -8.11 6.00 19.74
C LYS A 25 -8.00 7.06 20.85
N GLU A 26 -8.23 6.66 22.10
CA GLU A 26 -8.12 7.50 23.29
C GLU A 26 -6.69 7.98 23.59
N GLU A 27 -5.67 7.33 23.01
CA GLU A 27 -4.26 7.71 23.14
C GLU A 27 -3.85 8.72 22.05
N THR A 28 -4.79 9.28 21.28
CA THR A 28 -4.47 10.23 20.20
C THR A 28 -5.06 11.61 20.43
N ARG A 29 -4.33 12.63 19.95
CA ARG A 29 -4.85 13.99 19.80
C ARG A 29 -4.21 14.64 18.58
N ARG A 30 -4.98 15.45 17.85
CA ARG A 30 -4.49 16.12 16.62
C ARG A 30 -3.24 16.97 16.86
N SER A 31 -3.08 17.56 18.04
CA SER A 31 -1.90 18.38 18.37
C SER A 31 -0.61 17.58 18.62
N THR A 32 -0.71 16.24 18.81
CA THR A 32 0.42 15.31 18.89
C THR A 32 0.50 14.51 17.59
N ALA A 33 1.28 15.00 16.64
CA ALA A 33 1.40 14.45 15.30
C ALA A 33 2.73 14.83 14.67
N GLY A 34 3.11 14.14 13.60
CA GLY A 34 4.33 14.49 12.88
C GLY A 34 4.43 13.83 11.52
N TYR A 35 5.46 14.24 10.79
CA TYR A 35 5.81 13.71 9.48
C TYR A 35 7.31 13.91 9.22
N SER A 36 7.79 13.43 8.08
CA SER A 36 9.14 13.71 7.58
C SER A 36 9.08 14.13 6.10
N ASP A 37 10.18 14.59 5.51
CA ASP A 37 10.20 15.16 4.16
C ASP A 37 9.84 14.18 3.03
N SER A 38 9.96 12.89 3.30
CA SER A 38 9.59 11.79 2.40
C SER A 38 8.97 10.66 3.21
N MET A 39 8.24 9.76 2.56
CA MET A 39 7.81 8.49 3.14
C MET A 39 8.76 7.35 2.82
N SER A 40 9.75 7.55 1.95
CA SER A 40 10.73 6.54 1.56
C SER A 40 12.15 7.10 1.59
N TYR A 41 13.07 6.35 2.19
CA TYR A 41 14.48 6.68 2.32
C TYR A 41 15.34 5.46 2.01
N ILE A 42 16.55 5.70 1.50
CA ILE A 42 17.57 4.66 1.40
C ILE A 42 18.05 4.33 2.82
N VAL A 43 18.25 3.03 3.12
CA VAL A 43 18.86 2.57 4.37
C VAL A 43 20.16 3.34 4.66
N GLY A 44 20.31 3.81 5.90
CA GLY A 44 21.44 4.65 6.32
C GLY A 44 21.21 6.15 6.17
N ALA A 45 20.08 6.58 5.59
CA ALA A 45 19.70 7.98 5.60
C ALA A 45 19.49 8.52 7.03
N SER A 46 19.75 9.81 7.20
CA SER A 46 19.34 10.56 8.38
C SER A 46 17.96 11.18 8.11
N ILE A 47 16.97 10.87 8.95
CA ILE A 47 15.59 11.31 8.77
C ILE A 47 15.30 12.45 9.73
N LYS A 48 14.87 13.58 9.19
CA LYS A 48 14.42 14.76 9.95
C LYS A 48 12.92 14.69 10.16
N PHE A 49 12.51 14.63 11.42
CA PHE A 49 11.11 14.60 11.83
C PHE A 49 10.64 15.99 12.26
N LYS A 50 9.41 16.32 11.83
CA LYS A 50 8.70 17.54 12.17
C LYS A 50 7.52 17.14 13.04
N ILE A 51 7.68 17.33 14.35
CA ILE A 51 6.72 16.84 15.35
C ILE A 51 6.11 18.02 16.07
N SER A 52 4.79 18.00 16.21
CA SER A 52 4.03 18.85 17.10
C SER A 52 3.60 18.05 18.32
N CYS A 53 3.70 18.65 19.51
CA CYS A 53 3.05 18.20 20.72
C CYS A 53 2.94 19.38 21.71
N PRO A 54 1.84 19.54 22.46
CA PRO A 54 1.71 20.58 23.48
C PRO A 54 2.24 20.14 24.87
N SER A 55 2.76 18.91 24.97
CA SER A 55 3.42 18.36 26.16
C SER A 55 4.77 19.02 26.50
N THR A 56 5.44 18.54 27.55
CA THR A 56 6.81 18.98 27.88
C THR A 56 7.84 18.34 26.95
N ASP A 57 7.79 17.02 26.80
CA ASP A 57 8.72 16.25 25.99
C ASP A 57 8.01 15.13 25.23
N PHE A 58 8.72 14.61 24.23
CA PHE A 58 8.35 13.40 23.51
C PHE A 58 9.59 12.56 23.20
N TYR A 59 9.39 11.31 22.82
CA TYR A 59 10.40 10.48 22.16
C TYR A 59 9.77 9.69 21.00
N LEU A 60 10.62 9.18 20.11
CA LEU A 60 10.20 8.27 19.04
C LEU A 60 10.60 6.83 19.35
N GLU A 61 9.69 5.89 19.11
CA GLU A 61 10.02 4.47 18.94
C GLU A 61 9.99 4.12 17.45
N ALA A 62 11.01 3.44 16.93
CA ALA A 62 10.98 2.90 15.57
C ALA A 62 10.55 1.44 15.60
N ILE A 63 9.40 1.12 15.01
CA ILE A 63 8.88 -0.24 14.93
C ILE A 63 9.00 -0.75 13.49
N ARG A 64 9.84 -1.77 13.25
CA ARG A 64 9.83 -2.46 11.95
C ARG A 64 8.63 -3.40 11.92
N VAL A 65 7.70 -3.14 11.01
CA VAL A 65 6.51 -3.97 10.80
C VAL A 65 6.89 -5.25 10.07
N GLY A 66 6.26 -6.37 10.43
CA GLY A 66 6.54 -7.69 9.84
C GLY A 66 5.97 -8.82 10.69
N HIS A 67 6.35 -10.05 10.39
CA HIS A 67 5.99 -11.21 11.21
C HIS A 67 7.13 -11.58 12.16
N TYR A 68 6.88 -11.53 13.47
CA TYR A 68 7.81 -11.91 14.51
C TYR A 68 7.15 -12.87 15.50
N LYS A 69 7.95 -13.61 16.26
CA LYS A 69 7.44 -14.54 17.28
C LYS A 69 6.56 -13.83 18.31
N GLU A 70 6.93 -12.60 18.65
CA GLU A 70 6.28 -11.73 19.63
C GLU A 70 5.10 -10.92 19.08
N GLY A 71 4.88 -10.89 17.76
CA GLY A 71 3.77 -10.16 17.15
C GLY A 71 4.03 -9.64 15.74
N GLN A 72 3.37 -8.52 15.41
CA GLN A 72 3.33 -7.96 14.04
C GLN A 72 4.32 -6.78 13.84
N GLY A 73 5.23 -6.58 14.78
CA GLY A 73 6.20 -5.50 14.74
C GLY A 73 7.26 -5.69 15.80
N LYS A 74 8.48 -5.23 15.52
CA LYS A 74 9.62 -5.28 16.43
C LYS A 74 10.16 -3.88 16.64
N ARG A 75 10.31 -3.46 17.90
CA ARG A 75 10.99 -2.21 18.24
C ARG A 75 12.48 -2.33 17.92
N ILE A 76 12.97 -1.49 17.02
CA ILE A 76 14.36 -1.43 16.57
C ILE A 76 15.14 -0.36 17.34
N PHE A 77 14.47 0.71 17.74
CA PHE A 77 15.11 1.88 18.33
C PHE A 77 14.14 2.68 19.20
N THR A 78 14.69 3.37 20.20
CA THR A 78 14.01 4.40 20.99
C THR A 78 14.92 5.62 21.06
N SER A 79 14.40 6.80 20.70
CA SER A 79 15.16 8.04 20.77
C SER A 79 15.31 8.52 22.21
N LYS A 80 16.24 9.45 22.44
CA LYS A 80 16.22 10.27 23.66
C LYS A 80 14.96 11.15 23.68
N LYS A 81 14.56 11.55 24.87
CA LYS A 81 13.52 12.58 25.06
C LYS A 81 13.96 13.88 24.43
N THR A 82 13.02 14.53 23.77
CA THR A 82 13.19 15.79 23.04
C THR A 82 12.10 16.75 23.46
N ARG A 83 12.43 18.03 23.64
CA ARG A 83 11.44 19.04 24.02
C ARG A 83 10.37 19.17 22.93
N CYS A 84 9.11 19.17 23.34
CA CYS A 84 8.00 19.41 22.44
C CYS A 84 8.04 20.85 21.88
N LEU A 85 7.67 20.98 20.62
CA LEU A 85 7.28 22.25 20.01
C LEU A 85 5.80 22.14 19.66
N ASP A 86 4.95 23.01 20.19
CA ASP A 86 3.57 23.09 19.71
C ASP A 86 3.54 23.85 18.39
N GLN A 87 3.36 23.10 17.30
CA GLN A 87 3.27 23.64 15.94
C GLN A 87 1.85 23.47 15.38
N SER A 88 0.91 22.96 16.20
CA SER A 88 -0.43 22.52 15.75
C SER A 88 -1.31 23.65 15.20
N LYS A 89 -0.99 24.91 15.52
CA LYS A 89 -1.66 26.11 15.02
C LYS A 89 -1.04 26.69 13.75
N ARG A 90 0.07 26.12 13.26
CA ARG A 90 0.75 26.53 12.03
C ARG A 90 0.39 25.58 10.90
N ASP A 91 0.36 26.09 9.67
CA ASP A 91 0.28 25.22 8.50
C ASP A 91 1.44 24.22 8.51
N SER A 92 1.12 22.95 8.26
CA SER A 92 2.07 21.86 8.40
C SER A 92 3.30 22.06 7.51
N GLN A 93 3.13 22.62 6.31
CA GLN A 93 4.23 22.91 5.40
C GLN A 93 5.35 23.78 6.00
N TYR A 94 5.05 24.56 7.05
CA TYR A 94 6.00 25.43 7.74
C TYR A 94 6.51 24.86 9.07
N TRP A 95 6.19 23.61 9.41
CA TRP A 95 6.69 22.98 10.63
C TRP A 95 8.20 22.80 10.56
N LYS A 96 8.88 23.13 11.66
CA LYS A 96 10.32 22.98 11.81
C LYS A 96 10.65 21.58 12.29
N ALA A 97 11.74 21.03 11.75
CA ALA A 97 12.29 19.79 12.26
C ALA A 97 12.80 19.99 13.68
N ASN A 98 12.47 19.07 14.58
CA ASN A 98 12.87 19.10 15.98
C ASN A 98 13.49 17.79 16.47
N LEU A 99 13.59 16.79 15.60
CA LEU A 99 14.31 15.55 15.87
C LEU A 99 14.93 15.01 14.58
N GLU A 100 16.12 14.44 14.69
CA GLU A 100 16.80 13.75 13.58
C GLU A 100 17.25 12.36 14.05
N ILE A 101 16.99 11.33 13.24
CA ILE A 101 17.37 9.94 13.54
C ILE A 101 18.20 9.39 12.39
N ASN A 102 19.40 8.92 12.71
CA ASN A 102 20.24 8.18 11.78
C ASN A 102 19.77 6.71 11.72
N THR A 103 19.55 6.20 10.50
CA THR A 103 19.01 4.84 10.28
C THR A 103 20.07 3.81 9.86
N SER A 104 21.37 4.08 10.07
CA SER A 104 22.46 3.19 9.61
C SER A 104 22.41 1.78 10.19
N SER A 105 21.85 1.60 11.39
CA SER A 105 21.67 0.29 12.01
C SER A 105 20.32 -0.36 11.69
N PHE A 106 19.44 0.32 10.94
CA PHE A 106 18.07 -0.15 10.70
C PHE A 106 18.06 -1.05 9.46
N PRO A 107 17.50 -2.26 9.54
CA PRO A 107 17.30 -3.09 8.35
C PRO A 107 16.28 -2.44 7.39
N HIS A 108 16.32 -2.81 6.11
CA HIS A 108 15.27 -2.39 5.19
C HIS A 108 13.89 -2.94 5.62
N GLY A 109 12.82 -2.23 5.24
CA GLY A 109 11.46 -2.63 5.59
C GLY A 109 10.49 -1.46 5.72
N MET A 110 9.27 -1.79 6.09
CA MET A 110 8.26 -0.83 6.49
C MET A 110 8.36 -0.54 7.99
N TYR A 111 8.32 0.73 8.35
CA TYR A 111 8.41 1.21 9.72
C TYR A 111 7.19 2.04 10.09
N LEU A 112 6.75 1.88 11.33
CA LEU A 112 5.94 2.87 12.03
C LEU A 112 6.82 3.50 13.09
N PHE A 113 7.18 4.77 12.91
CA PHE A 113 7.73 5.56 13.99
C PHE A 113 6.57 6.02 14.89
N ILE A 114 6.70 5.88 16.20
CA ILE A 114 5.65 6.24 17.15
C ILE A 114 6.12 7.41 17.97
N ILE A 115 5.43 8.53 17.85
CA ILE A 115 5.54 9.65 18.79
C ILE A 115 4.91 9.20 20.11
N ARG A 116 5.64 9.37 21.21
CA ARG A 116 5.17 9.19 22.58
C ARG A 116 5.42 10.48 23.33
N ASP A 117 4.38 11.24 23.65
CA ASP A 117 4.54 12.47 24.43
C ASP A 117 4.36 12.25 25.94
N SER A 118 4.80 13.24 26.73
CA SER A 118 4.76 13.15 28.20
C SER A 118 3.36 13.12 28.79
N ASP A 119 2.33 13.53 28.03
CA ASP A 119 0.92 13.46 28.44
C ASP A 119 0.27 12.13 28.07
N LYS A 120 1.07 11.17 27.55
CA LYS A 120 0.66 9.82 27.12
C LYS A 120 -0.14 9.78 25.82
N TYR A 121 -0.14 10.85 25.03
CA TYR A 121 -0.65 10.81 23.66
C TYR A 121 0.42 10.30 22.69
N SER A 122 -0.05 9.66 21.62
CA SER A 122 0.77 8.99 20.64
C SER A 122 0.23 9.20 19.22
N SER A 123 1.13 9.13 18.23
CA SER A 123 0.78 9.14 16.81
C SER A 123 1.86 8.44 15.98
N TYR A 124 1.47 7.83 14.87
CA TYR A 124 2.39 7.18 13.95
C TYR A 124 2.98 8.12 12.91
N ILE A 125 4.14 7.75 12.38
CA ILE A 125 4.73 8.26 11.15
C ILE A 125 5.19 7.06 10.31
N PRO A 126 4.46 6.68 9.24
CA PRO A 126 4.83 5.57 8.38
C PRO A 126 6.04 5.94 7.49
N ILE A 127 7.06 5.09 7.50
CA ILE A 127 8.32 5.29 6.75
C ILE A 127 8.77 3.98 6.13
N ILE A 128 9.25 4.05 4.90
CA ILE A 128 9.86 2.95 4.17
C ILE A 128 11.37 3.17 4.17
N LEU A 129 12.11 2.18 4.66
CA LEU A 129 13.55 2.12 4.48
C LEU A 129 13.85 1.10 3.38
N ARG A 130 14.27 1.57 2.22
CA ARG A 130 14.56 0.73 1.06
C ARG A 130 16.05 0.55 0.83
N GLU A 131 16.43 -0.58 0.27
CA GLU A 131 17.79 -0.79 -0.22
C GLU A 131 18.04 0.06 -1.49
N LYS A 132 19.28 0.51 -1.69
CA LYS A 132 19.66 1.17 -2.95
C LYS A 132 19.63 0.21 -4.14
N VAL A 133 20.12 -1.01 -3.94
CA VAL A 133 20.06 -2.12 -4.89
C VAL A 133 19.60 -3.34 -4.12
N ALA A 134 18.33 -3.67 -4.27
CA ALA A 134 17.75 -4.72 -3.46
C ALA A 134 18.07 -6.12 -3.99
N LYS A 135 18.37 -7.07 -3.10
CA LYS A 135 18.65 -8.47 -3.47
C LYS A 135 17.39 -9.32 -3.64
N ALA A 136 16.26 -8.88 -3.06
CA ALA A 136 14.98 -9.58 -3.13
C ALA A 136 14.50 -9.74 -4.59
N LYS A 137 13.81 -10.85 -4.86
CA LYS A 137 13.13 -11.09 -6.16
C LYS A 137 11.71 -10.50 -6.19
N ALA A 138 11.14 -10.18 -5.04
CA ALA A 138 9.82 -9.56 -4.91
C ALA A 138 9.96 -8.10 -4.46
N VAL A 139 9.08 -7.24 -5.00
CA VAL A 139 8.94 -5.84 -4.60
C VAL A 139 7.50 -5.61 -4.15
N PHE A 140 7.33 -5.02 -2.98
CA PHE A 140 6.06 -4.53 -2.48
C PHE A 140 6.01 -3.01 -2.66
N SER A 141 5.04 -2.52 -3.43
CA SER A 141 4.77 -1.09 -3.56
C SER A 141 3.78 -0.64 -2.49
N VAL A 142 4.21 0.28 -1.63
CA VAL A 142 3.32 0.95 -0.67
C VAL A 142 2.65 2.13 -1.38
N PRO A 143 1.30 2.22 -1.37
CA PRO A 143 0.56 3.21 -2.15
C PRO A 143 0.55 4.59 -1.46
N THR A 144 1.70 5.25 -1.36
CA THR A 144 1.87 6.51 -0.62
C THR A 144 1.10 7.67 -1.26
N MET A 145 0.96 7.69 -2.58
CA MET A 145 0.13 8.67 -3.30
C MET A 145 -1.35 8.51 -2.91
N THR A 146 -1.85 7.28 -2.89
CA THR A 146 -3.21 6.99 -2.43
C THR A 146 -3.40 7.35 -0.96
N MET A 147 -2.41 7.09 -0.09
CA MET A 147 -2.49 7.50 1.30
C MET A 147 -2.60 9.03 1.44
N GLN A 148 -1.84 9.80 0.66
CA GLN A 148 -1.86 11.27 0.71
C GLN A 148 -3.08 11.88 0.03
N ALA A 149 -3.63 11.24 -1.01
CA ALA A 149 -4.83 11.70 -1.71
C ALA A 149 -6.07 11.78 -0.80
N TYR A 150 -6.12 10.93 0.23
CA TYR A 150 -7.19 10.87 1.23
C TYR A 150 -6.83 11.52 2.57
N ASN A 151 -5.69 12.21 2.64
CA ASN A 151 -5.23 12.84 3.87
C ASN A 151 -5.85 14.24 4.00
N SER A 152 -6.88 14.38 4.82
CA SER A 152 -7.63 15.62 5.03
C SER A 152 -7.05 16.51 6.14
N TRP A 153 -5.79 16.30 6.53
CA TRP A 153 -5.11 17.04 7.61
C TRP A 153 -5.28 18.56 7.53
N THR A 154 -5.26 19.11 6.31
CA THR A 154 -5.37 20.54 6.00
C THR A 154 -6.82 21.05 5.89
N GLY A 155 -7.81 20.22 6.23
CA GLY A 155 -9.25 20.52 6.13
C GLY A 155 -9.89 20.11 4.79
N ALA A 156 -9.10 19.59 3.85
CA ALA A 156 -9.57 19.07 2.57
C ALA A 156 -8.65 17.92 2.10
N ASP A 157 -9.20 17.01 1.31
CA ASP A 157 -8.47 15.98 0.56
C ASP A 157 -8.82 16.06 -0.93
N THR A 158 -8.42 15.09 -1.75
CA THR A 158 -8.71 15.11 -3.19
C THR A 158 -10.17 14.78 -3.54
N TYR A 159 -11.01 14.46 -2.57
CA TYR A 159 -12.43 14.12 -2.74
C TYR A 159 -13.37 15.17 -2.16
N GLY A 160 -12.93 16.02 -1.24
CA GLY A 160 -13.72 17.14 -0.77
C GLY A 160 -13.01 18.06 0.21
N GLY A 161 -13.64 19.20 0.46
CA GLY A 161 -13.29 20.17 1.48
C GLY A 161 -14.55 20.79 2.12
N PRO A 162 -14.45 21.97 2.74
CA PRO A 162 -15.56 22.64 3.42
C PRO A 162 -16.83 22.82 2.56
N ASP A 163 -16.67 23.05 1.25
CA ASP A 163 -17.75 23.27 0.29
C ASP A 163 -17.98 22.04 -0.64
N GLY A 164 -17.62 20.85 -0.16
CA GLY A 164 -17.74 19.61 -0.94
C GLY A 164 -16.66 19.48 -2.02
N PHE A 165 -16.99 18.83 -3.14
CA PHE A 165 -16.04 18.45 -4.19
C PHE A 165 -15.32 19.63 -4.84
N GLU A 166 -15.96 20.80 -4.95
CA GLU A 166 -15.34 21.99 -5.55
C GLU A 166 -14.17 22.50 -4.73
N SER A 167 -14.26 22.39 -3.40
CA SER A 167 -13.21 22.77 -2.45
C SER A 167 -12.15 21.68 -2.21
N ARG A 168 -12.13 20.60 -3.00
CA ARG A 168 -11.10 19.56 -2.92
C ARG A 168 -9.70 20.09 -3.20
N LEU A 169 -8.69 19.40 -2.69
CA LEU A 169 -7.30 19.61 -3.07
C LEU A 169 -7.07 19.17 -4.52
N ARG A 170 -6.51 20.07 -5.32
CA ARG A 170 -5.98 19.80 -6.67
C ARG A 170 -4.47 19.55 -6.65
N VAL A 171 -3.80 20.08 -5.62
CA VAL A 171 -2.38 19.87 -5.34
C VAL A 171 -2.27 19.36 -3.91
N VAL A 172 -1.58 18.24 -3.74
CA VAL A 172 -1.38 17.58 -2.45
C VAL A 172 0.07 17.72 -2.05
N ASP A 173 0.34 18.56 -1.05
CA ASP A 173 1.64 18.63 -0.38
C ASP A 173 1.77 17.45 0.60
N PHE A 174 2.89 16.72 0.52
CA PHE A 174 3.16 15.55 1.36
C PHE A 174 3.68 15.95 2.75
N ARG A 175 4.01 17.23 2.96
CA ARG A 175 4.52 17.80 4.22
C ARG A 175 3.40 18.04 5.24
N LYS A 176 2.72 16.96 5.58
CA LYS A 176 1.63 16.94 6.55
C LYS A 176 1.58 15.59 7.27
N PRO A 177 1.24 15.57 8.58
CA PRO A 177 0.85 14.33 9.24
C PRO A 177 -0.38 13.69 8.57
N PHE A 178 -0.63 12.43 8.87
CA PHE A 178 -1.92 11.80 8.56
C PHE A 178 -2.92 12.04 9.69
N ASP A 179 -4.16 12.29 9.32
CA ASP A 179 -5.31 12.48 10.20
C ASP A 179 -6.11 11.20 10.46
N GLU A 180 -5.99 10.20 9.58
CA GLU A 180 -6.56 8.85 9.78
C GLU A 180 -5.53 7.89 10.41
N GLY A 181 -6.02 6.79 10.98
CA GLY A 181 -5.19 5.65 11.39
C GLY A 181 -4.22 5.98 12.51
N ASN A 182 -4.55 6.96 13.36
CA ASN A 182 -3.69 7.45 14.44
C ASN A 182 -2.33 7.95 13.92
N GLY A 183 -2.30 8.59 12.74
CA GLY A 183 -1.07 9.03 12.07
C GLY A 183 -0.51 8.04 11.05
N ALA A 184 -1.08 6.85 10.93
CA ALA A 184 -0.67 5.88 9.92
C ALA A 184 -1.39 6.05 8.57
N GLY A 185 -2.36 6.97 8.49
CA GLY A 185 -3.23 7.12 7.34
C GLY A 185 -3.93 5.80 7.02
N LYS A 186 -3.96 5.47 5.72
CA LYS A 186 -4.57 4.24 5.19
C LYS A 186 -3.72 2.97 5.37
N TYR A 187 -2.50 3.06 5.92
CA TYR A 187 -1.55 1.94 6.03
C TYR A 187 -2.12 0.74 6.80
N LEU A 188 -2.62 0.97 8.02
CA LEU A 188 -3.06 -0.11 8.92
C LEU A 188 -4.22 -0.93 8.34
N ARG A 189 -5.03 -0.31 7.48
CA ARG A 189 -6.21 -0.91 6.88
C ARG A 189 -5.91 -1.66 5.59
N TYR A 190 -5.15 -1.05 4.68
CA TYR A 190 -5.00 -1.54 3.32
C TYR A 190 -3.64 -2.18 3.01
N VAL A 191 -2.66 -2.01 3.89
CA VAL A 191 -1.27 -2.42 3.64
C VAL A 191 -0.77 -3.40 4.70
N HIS A 192 -0.98 -3.06 5.99
CA HIS A 192 -0.43 -3.81 7.13
C HIS A 192 -0.73 -5.31 7.15
N PRO A 193 -1.99 -5.78 6.98
CA PRO A 193 -2.29 -7.22 7.04
C PRO A 193 -1.53 -8.03 5.99
N LEU A 194 -1.35 -7.45 4.79
CA LEU A 194 -0.66 -8.09 3.69
C LEU A 194 0.85 -8.15 3.92
N ILE A 195 1.48 -7.06 4.40
CA ILE A 195 2.92 -7.06 4.74
C ILE A 195 3.23 -8.12 5.81
N VAL A 196 2.44 -8.17 6.88
CA VAL A 196 2.60 -9.18 7.94
C VAL A 196 2.47 -10.59 7.38
N TYR A 197 1.50 -10.83 6.49
CA TYR A 197 1.31 -12.15 5.91
C TYR A 197 2.47 -12.55 4.98
N ILE A 198 2.96 -11.63 4.14
CA ILE A 198 4.11 -11.86 3.27
C ILE A 198 5.36 -12.21 4.08
N GLU A 199 5.64 -11.48 5.16
CA GLU A 199 6.78 -11.78 6.04
C GLU A 199 6.58 -13.12 6.78
N LYS A 200 5.34 -13.51 7.12
CA LYS A 200 5.03 -14.84 7.69
C LYS A 200 5.37 -15.98 6.72
N LEU A 201 5.26 -15.75 5.42
CA LEU A 201 5.67 -16.73 4.40
C LEU A 201 7.20 -16.85 4.27
N GLY A 202 7.98 -16.00 4.93
CA GLY A 202 9.44 -15.99 4.82
C GLY A 202 9.96 -15.53 3.46
N LEU A 203 9.13 -14.83 2.68
CA LEU A 203 9.52 -14.31 1.38
C LEU A 203 10.48 -13.13 1.54
N ASN A 204 11.61 -13.17 0.82
CA ASN A 204 12.50 -12.02 0.75
C ASN A 204 11.88 -10.95 -0.17
N VAL A 205 11.41 -9.85 0.43
CA VAL A 205 10.68 -8.77 -0.25
C VAL A 205 11.33 -7.42 0.03
N SER A 206 11.49 -6.63 -1.04
CA SER A 206 11.85 -5.22 -0.93
C SER A 206 10.61 -4.36 -0.82
N TYR A 207 10.64 -3.36 0.05
CA TYR A 207 9.56 -2.40 0.20
C TYR A 207 9.99 -1.08 -0.43
N VAL A 208 9.12 -0.49 -1.26
CA VAL A 208 9.32 0.80 -1.93
C VAL A 208 8.03 1.62 -1.81
N ALA A 209 8.14 2.94 -1.92
CA ALA A 209 6.96 3.75 -2.21
C ALA A 209 6.63 3.67 -3.72
N ASP A 210 5.36 3.78 -4.07
CA ASP A 210 4.89 4.04 -5.44
C ASP A 210 5.65 5.22 -6.10
N THR A 211 5.90 6.29 -5.36
CA THR A 211 6.72 7.42 -5.82
C THR A 211 8.17 7.03 -6.17
N ASP A 212 8.77 6.03 -5.52
CA ASP A 212 10.10 5.56 -5.92
C ASP A 212 10.06 4.89 -7.31
N LEU A 213 8.98 4.20 -7.64
CA LEU A 213 8.80 3.53 -8.95
C LEU A 213 8.59 4.53 -10.09
N HIS A 214 8.07 5.72 -9.78
CA HIS A 214 8.07 6.85 -10.71
C HIS A 214 9.51 7.28 -11.05
N PHE A 215 10.36 7.49 -10.04
CA PHE A 215 11.71 8.05 -10.24
C PHE A 215 12.78 7.03 -10.66
N ASP A 216 12.64 5.75 -10.29
CA ASP A 216 13.67 4.75 -10.53
C ASP A 216 13.12 3.40 -11.00
N LYS A 217 13.00 3.26 -12.33
CA LYS A 217 12.61 1.99 -12.97
C LYS A 217 13.56 0.82 -12.67
N LYS A 218 14.81 1.08 -12.21
CA LYS A 218 15.77 0.00 -11.89
C LYS A 218 15.36 -0.78 -10.65
N LEU A 219 14.46 -0.23 -9.82
CA LEU A 219 13.87 -0.95 -8.69
C LEU A 219 13.09 -2.20 -9.13
N LEU A 220 12.58 -2.22 -10.37
CA LEU A 220 11.89 -3.36 -10.98
C LEU A 220 12.82 -4.26 -11.82
N ALA A 221 14.08 -3.86 -12.03
CA ALA A 221 15.01 -4.63 -12.84
C ALA A 221 15.34 -5.98 -12.16
N ASN A 222 15.28 -7.06 -12.94
CA ASN A 222 15.55 -8.43 -12.50
C ASN A 222 14.64 -8.92 -11.34
N LYS A 223 13.52 -8.23 -11.09
CA LYS A 223 12.50 -8.67 -10.15
C LYS A 223 11.54 -9.64 -10.83
N LYS A 224 10.96 -10.53 -10.03
CA LYS A 224 10.03 -11.59 -10.47
C LYS A 224 8.59 -11.25 -10.18
N VAL A 225 8.32 -10.44 -9.15
CA VAL A 225 6.96 -10.00 -8.82
C VAL A 225 6.95 -8.60 -8.23
N LEU A 226 6.00 -7.80 -8.71
CA LEU A 226 5.51 -6.58 -8.05
C LEU A 226 4.19 -6.90 -7.36
N ILE A 227 4.11 -6.56 -6.08
CA ILE A 227 2.96 -6.77 -5.20
C ILE A 227 2.40 -5.41 -4.85
N THR A 228 1.09 -5.23 -5.05
CA THR A 228 0.37 -4.04 -4.58
C THR A 228 -0.69 -4.37 -3.56
N ALA A 229 -0.98 -3.37 -2.74
CA ALA A 229 -1.80 -3.42 -1.54
C ALA A 229 -3.30 -3.49 -1.86
N GLY A 230 -4.12 -3.42 -0.80
CA GLY A 230 -5.57 -3.55 -0.90
C GLY A 230 -6.28 -2.38 -1.57
N HIS A 231 -5.63 -1.23 -1.75
CA HIS A 231 -6.18 -0.02 -2.39
C HIS A 231 -5.03 0.86 -2.89
N ASP A 232 -4.86 0.94 -4.20
CA ASP A 232 -3.71 1.59 -4.84
C ASP A 232 -4.17 2.41 -6.06
N GLU A 233 -4.96 3.45 -5.78
CA GLU A 233 -5.81 4.12 -6.75
C GLU A 233 -5.10 5.20 -7.59
N TYR A 234 -4.14 5.89 -7.00
CA TYR A 234 -3.45 7.03 -7.61
C TYR A 234 -2.10 6.57 -8.15
N TRP A 235 -1.93 6.67 -9.46
CA TRP A 235 -0.71 6.26 -10.16
C TRP A 235 -0.23 7.37 -11.07
N THR A 236 1.08 7.50 -11.23
CA THR A 236 1.63 8.35 -12.30
C THR A 236 1.72 7.58 -13.61
N MET A 237 1.59 8.28 -14.74
CA MET A 237 1.86 7.69 -16.06
C MET A 237 3.22 6.98 -16.11
N GLN A 238 4.26 7.63 -15.56
CA GLN A 238 5.63 7.11 -15.58
C GLN A 238 5.78 5.82 -14.76
N GLU A 239 5.18 5.75 -13.57
CA GLU A 239 5.16 4.52 -12.76
C GLU A 239 4.45 3.39 -13.51
N ARG A 240 3.25 3.67 -14.04
CA ARG A 240 2.46 2.70 -14.80
C ARG A 240 3.25 2.12 -15.98
N GLU A 241 3.91 2.98 -16.75
CA GLU A 241 4.76 2.57 -17.87
C GLU A 241 5.96 1.75 -17.42
N ASN A 242 6.63 2.15 -16.34
CA ASN A 242 7.75 1.39 -15.77
C ASN A 242 7.33 -0.05 -15.37
N VAL A 243 6.15 -0.20 -14.78
CA VAL A 243 5.59 -1.50 -14.40
C VAL A 243 5.22 -2.34 -15.62
N ILE A 244 4.54 -1.76 -16.61
CA ILE A 244 4.16 -2.48 -17.84
C ILE A 244 5.40 -2.95 -18.61
N GLU A 245 6.42 -2.10 -18.75
CA GLU A 245 7.68 -2.46 -19.40
C GLU A 245 8.48 -3.50 -18.61
N ALA A 246 8.41 -3.49 -17.28
CA ALA A 246 8.99 -4.57 -16.47
C ALA A 246 8.22 -5.89 -16.67
N ARG A 247 6.88 -5.85 -16.78
CA ARG A 247 6.05 -7.04 -17.06
C ARG A 247 6.38 -7.68 -18.40
N LYS A 248 6.60 -6.88 -19.45
CA LYS A 248 7.09 -7.36 -20.75
C LYS A 248 8.42 -8.12 -20.65
N ARG A 249 9.22 -7.85 -19.61
CA ARG A 249 10.52 -8.48 -19.34
C ARG A 249 10.47 -9.58 -18.27
N GLY A 250 9.28 -10.12 -17.97
CA GLY A 250 9.12 -11.28 -17.09
C GLY A 250 8.75 -10.96 -15.64
N LEU A 251 8.49 -9.70 -15.29
CA LEU A 251 7.93 -9.33 -13.98
C LEU A 251 6.47 -9.73 -13.90
N ASN A 252 6.05 -10.46 -12.87
CA ASN A 252 4.63 -10.64 -12.58
C ASN A 252 4.06 -9.43 -11.83
N THR A 253 2.79 -9.13 -12.05
CA THR A 253 2.05 -8.14 -11.24
C THR A 253 0.96 -8.83 -10.42
N VAL A 254 0.86 -8.50 -9.13
CA VAL A 254 -0.09 -9.11 -8.21
C VAL A 254 -0.84 -8.01 -7.45
N PHE A 255 -2.12 -7.84 -7.79
CA PHE A 255 -3.03 -6.86 -7.20
C PHE A 255 -3.93 -7.53 -6.17
N PHE A 256 -3.69 -7.25 -4.88
CA PHE A 256 -4.50 -7.78 -3.78
C PHE A 256 -5.69 -6.88 -3.41
N GLY A 257 -6.03 -5.91 -4.25
CA GLY A 257 -7.09 -4.94 -4.01
C GLY A 257 -8.08 -4.81 -5.16
N ALA A 258 -8.76 -3.68 -5.18
CA ALA A 258 -9.54 -3.17 -6.31
C ALA A 258 -9.25 -1.67 -6.48
N ASN A 259 -9.78 -1.09 -7.56
CA ASN A 259 -9.64 0.32 -7.92
C ASN A 259 -8.17 0.74 -8.04
N ALA A 260 -7.33 -0.16 -8.57
CA ALA A 260 -5.91 0.11 -8.74
C ALA A 260 -5.64 0.84 -10.05
N GLY A 261 -4.86 1.92 -10.00
CA GLY A 261 -4.51 2.72 -11.19
C GLY A 261 -5.71 3.40 -11.85
N TYR A 262 -6.67 3.88 -11.06
CA TYR A 262 -7.86 4.57 -11.56
C TYR A 262 -7.57 6.02 -11.97
N TRP A 263 -6.87 6.77 -11.11
CA TRP A 263 -6.51 8.17 -11.36
C TRP A 263 -5.07 8.30 -11.86
N ASN A 264 -4.89 8.97 -13.01
CA ASN A 264 -3.60 9.47 -13.45
C ASN A 264 -3.27 10.76 -12.68
N THR A 265 -2.15 10.74 -11.98
CA THR A 265 -1.62 11.88 -11.23
C THR A 265 -0.23 12.27 -11.75
N ARG A 266 0.16 13.52 -11.47
CA ARG A 266 1.46 14.08 -11.82
C ARG A 266 2.23 14.43 -10.55
N LEU A 267 3.47 13.96 -10.46
CA LEU A 267 4.40 14.36 -9.41
C LEU A 267 5.23 15.54 -9.89
N VAL A 268 5.23 16.63 -9.12
CA VAL A 268 5.91 17.87 -9.46
C VAL A 268 6.80 18.30 -8.31
N ARG A 269 7.94 18.92 -8.63
CA ARG A 269 8.77 19.61 -7.64
C ARG A 269 8.26 21.04 -7.53
N SER A 270 7.84 21.48 -6.35
CA SER A 270 7.36 22.84 -6.13
C SER A 270 8.40 23.88 -6.51
N ASP A 271 7.97 24.96 -7.15
CA ASP A 271 8.83 26.08 -7.57
C ASP A 271 9.54 26.79 -6.40
N SER A 272 8.98 26.71 -5.19
CA SER A 272 9.45 27.47 -4.03
C SER A 272 10.70 26.88 -3.35
N ASP A 273 10.77 25.56 -3.21
CA ASP A 273 11.82 24.87 -2.45
C ASP A 273 12.10 23.44 -2.97
N SER A 274 11.55 23.09 -4.16
CA SER A 274 11.70 21.77 -4.79
C SER A 274 11.19 20.58 -3.96
N HIS A 275 10.27 20.79 -3.00
CA HIS A 275 9.57 19.67 -2.37
C HIS A 275 8.64 18.95 -3.36
N LEU A 276 8.38 17.66 -3.12
CA LEU A 276 7.53 16.85 -3.98
C LEU A 276 6.06 17.10 -3.64
N VAL A 277 5.26 17.44 -4.65
CA VAL A 277 3.79 17.51 -4.57
C VAL A 277 3.16 16.57 -5.59
N MET A 278 1.90 16.22 -5.34
CA MET A 278 1.09 15.42 -6.25
C MET A 278 -0.08 16.26 -6.75
N GLU A 279 -0.17 16.44 -8.07
CA GLU A 279 -1.27 17.14 -8.73
C GLU A 279 -2.32 16.13 -9.20
N ILE A 280 -3.59 16.45 -8.95
CA ILE A 280 -4.75 15.66 -9.38
C ILE A 280 -6.00 16.55 -9.46
N PHE A 281 -6.34 16.96 -10.68
CA PHE A 281 -7.46 17.84 -10.94
C PHE A 281 -8.78 17.07 -11.09
N LYS A 282 -8.74 15.81 -11.55
CA LYS A 282 -9.93 14.97 -11.84
C LYS A 282 -10.83 15.56 -12.95
N SER A 283 -10.40 16.61 -13.62
CA SER A 283 -11.06 17.27 -14.74
C SER A 283 -10.00 17.82 -15.70
N ALA A 284 -10.11 17.48 -16.99
CA ALA A 284 -9.22 17.99 -18.02
C ALA A 284 -9.48 19.48 -18.30
N GLU A 285 -10.70 19.95 -18.03
CA GLU A 285 -11.07 21.36 -18.16
C GLU A 285 -10.39 22.22 -17.07
N GLU A 286 -10.29 21.70 -15.86
CA GLU A 286 -9.65 22.41 -14.74
C GLU A 286 -8.11 22.33 -14.77
N ASP A 287 -7.53 21.24 -15.27
CA ASP A 287 -6.06 21.06 -15.27
C ASP A 287 -5.39 22.07 -16.18
N THR A 288 -4.41 22.83 -15.68
CA THR A 288 -3.69 23.83 -16.47
C THR A 288 -2.79 23.19 -17.53
N ASN A 289 -2.37 21.95 -17.33
CA ASN A 289 -1.60 21.20 -18.31
C ASN A 289 -2.54 20.36 -19.19
N LYS A 290 -2.92 20.92 -20.34
CA LYS A 290 -3.86 20.29 -21.30
C LYS A 290 -3.29 19.11 -22.07
N GLU A 291 -1.96 19.04 -22.21
CA GLU A 291 -1.30 17.95 -22.93
C GLU A 291 -1.30 16.65 -22.10
N ASN A 292 -1.16 16.77 -20.78
CA ASN A 292 -1.09 15.65 -19.86
C ASN A 292 -2.02 15.86 -18.66
N PRO A 293 -3.35 15.88 -18.85
CA PRO A 293 -4.29 16.16 -17.78
C PRO A 293 -4.35 15.00 -16.77
N THR A 294 -4.56 15.35 -15.51
CA THR A 294 -4.69 14.42 -14.40
C THR A 294 -6.16 14.02 -14.20
N ILE A 295 -6.58 13.06 -15.01
CA ILE A 295 -7.93 12.48 -15.06
C ILE A 295 -7.86 10.96 -14.92
N LYS A 296 -8.97 10.24 -15.15
CA LYS A 296 -8.93 8.77 -15.11
C LYS A 296 -8.04 8.24 -16.22
N PHE A 297 -7.32 7.16 -15.95
CA PHE A 297 -6.45 6.53 -16.95
C PHE A 297 -7.21 6.07 -18.20
N ARG A 298 -8.43 5.54 -18.05
CA ARG A 298 -9.28 5.16 -19.18
C ARG A 298 -9.69 6.34 -20.07
N ASP A 299 -9.87 7.53 -19.50
CA ASP A 299 -10.24 8.73 -20.26
C ASP A 299 -9.04 9.28 -21.05
N LEU A 300 -7.82 8.82 -20.74
CA LEU A 300 -6.59 9.02 -21.51
C LEU A 300 -6.32 7.89 -22.53
N GLY A 301 -7.27 6.99 -22.74
CA GLY A 301 -7.11 5.83 -23.62
C GLY A 301 -6.15 4.75 -23.09
N LYS A 302 -5.88 4.73 -21.78
CA LYS A 302 -5.00 3.76 -21.11
C LYS A 302 -5.74 3.02 -19.98
N PRO A 303 -6.82 2.29 -20.27
CA PRO A 303 -7.71 1.77 -19.24
C PRO A 303 -7.00 0.79 -18.29
N GLU A 304 -7.56 0.67 -17.08
CA GLU A 304 -7.04 -0.14 -15.97
C GLU A 304 -6.74 -1.61 -16.34
N PRO A 305 -7.52 -2.28 -17.21
CA PRO A 305 -7.23 -3.64 -17.65
C PRO A 305 -5.89 -3.85 -18.36
N GLU A 306 -5.22 -2.82 -18.89
CA GLU A 306 -3.85 -2.97 -19.39
C GLU A 306 -2.82 -3.13 -18.25
N LEU A 307 -3.12 -2.62 -17.06
CA LEU A 307 -2.28 -2.70 -15.87
C LEU A 307 -2.66 -3.93 -15.02
N THR A 308 -3.94 -4.04 -14.66
CA THR A 308 -4.45 -4.97 -13.66
C THR A 308 -5.22 -6.16 -14.27
N GLY A 309 -5.54 -6.12 -15.56
CA GLY A 309 -6.46 -7.06 -16.20
C GLY A 309 -7.93 -6.89 -15.81
N LEU A 310 -8.26 -5.98 -14.89
CA LEU A 310 -9.63 -5.69 -14.44
C LEU A 310 -9.92 -4.18 -14.53
N GLU A 311 -11.19 -3.84 -14.63
CA GLU A 311 -11.64 -2.45 -14.63
C GLU A 311 -12.46 -2.15 -13.37
N TYR A 312 -12.24 -0.98 -12.75
CA TYR A 312 -13.05 -0.52 -11.61
C TYR A 312 -14.54 -0.55 -11.93
N LYS A 313 -15.31 -1.21 -11.06
CA LYS A 313 -16.74 -1.38 -11.26
C LYS A 313 -17.58 -0.47 -10.39
N CYS A 314 -17.47 -0.59 -9.06
CA CYS A 314 -18.32 0.19 -8.16
C CYS A 314 -17.91 0.19 -6.69
N PHE A 315 -18.50 1.16 -5.98
CA PHE A 315 -18.48 1.37 -4.54
C PHE A 315 -19.86 1.85 -4.05
N PRO A 316 -20.26 1.56 -2.79
CA PRO A 316 -19.86 0.36 -2.08
C PRO A 316 -20.41 -0.87 -2.79
N ALA A 317 -19.66 -1.95 -2.77
CA ALA A 317 -19.99 -3.24 -3.35
C ALA A 317 -20.11 -4.30 -2.26
N SER A 318 -21.06 -5.22 -2.43
CA SER A 318 -21.19 -6.43 -1.62
C SER A 318 -21.74 -7.57 -2.46
N GLY A 319 -21.21 -8.78 -2.29
CA GLY A 319 -21.66 -9.99 -2.95
C GLY A 319 -20.95 -11.20 -2.40
N ASN A 320 -21.33 -12.38 -2.90
CA ASN A 320 -20.74 -13.65 -2.51
C ASN A 320 -19.87 -14.17 -3.65
N MET A 321 -18.63 -14.52 -3.34
CA MET A 321 -17.65 -15.02 -4.31
C MET A 321 -17.94 -16.48 -4.64
N GLU A 322 -17.99 -16.80 -5.92
CA GLU A 322 -18.13 -18.14 -6.47
C GLU A 322 -16.87 -18.49 -7.27
N LEU A 323 -16.27 -19.65 -6.99
CA LEU A 323 -15.08 -20.11 -7.70
C LEU A 323 -15.47 -20.72 -9.05
N LYS A 324 -14.70 -20.42 -10.08
CA LYS A 324 -14.94 -20.88 -11.46
C LYS A 324 -13.90 -21.88 -11.94
N GLU A 325 -12.70 -21.86 -11.35
CA GLU A 325 -11.58 -22.73 -11.74
C GLU A 325 -10.97 -23.40 -10.49
N PRO A 326 -11.72 -24.20 -9.71
CA PRO A 326 -11.28 -24.74 -8.41
C PRO A 326 -10.03 -25.63 -8.51
N GLN A 327 -9.74 -26.20 -9.69
CA GLN A 327 -8.55 -26.99 -9.98
C GLN A 327 -7.28 -26.17 -10.25
N SER A 328 -7.40 -24.84 -10.36
CA SER A 328 -6.26 -23.95 -10.55
C SER A 328 -5.25 -24.08 -9.41
N PHE A 329 -3.94 -23.95 -9.72
CA PHE A 329 -2.89 -23.94 -8.69
C PHE A 329 -3.13 -22.87 -7.62
N VAL A 330 -3.83 -21.80 -7.98
CA VAL A 330 -4.19 -20.71 -7.08
C VAL A 330 -4.96 -21.22 -5.86
N PHE A 331 -5.82 -22.23 -6.04
CA PHE A 331 -6.63 -22.80 -4.97
C PHE A 331 -6.07 -24.10 -4.38
N GLN A 332 -4.85 -24.51 -4.76
CA GLN A 332 -4.24 -25.72 -4.21
C GLN A 332 -4.14 -25.66 -2.69
N GLY A 333 -4.72 -26.64 -2.00
CA GLY A 333 -4.78 -26.69 -0.53
C GLY A 333 -5.98 -25.96 0.09
N VAL A 334 -6.85 -25.33 -0.72
CA VAL A 334 -8.21 -25.02 -0.29
C VAL A 334 -8.98 -26.33 -0.23
N THR A 335 -9.67 -26.55 0.89
CA THR A 335 -10.40 -27.80 1.19
C THR A 335 -11.87 -27.46 1.38
N ASN A 336 -12.77 -28.41 1.12
CA ASN A 336 -14.21 -28.28 1.36
C ASN A 336 -14.87 -27.14 0.56
N PHE A 337 -14.56 -27.05 -0.75
CA PHE A 337 -15.08 -26.01 -1.63
C PHE A 337 -16.61 -25.89 -1.60
N GLU A 338 -17.33 -27.00 -1.49
CA GLU A 338 -18.80 -27.04 -1.47
C GLU A 338 -19.42 -26.32 -0.27
N ASN A 339 -18.70 -26.22 0.85
CA ASN A 339 -19.18 -25.58 2.08
C ASN A 339 -18.32 -24.36 2.47
N LEU A 340 -17.51 -23.83 1.56
CA LEU A 340 -16.62 -22.72 1.85
C LEU A 340 -17.42 -21.42 1.97
N ASP A 341 -17.53 -20.88 3.19
CA ASP A 341 -18.22 -19.62 3.41
C ASP A 341 -17.30 -18.41 3.12
N LEU A 342 -17.54 -17.80 1.96
CA LEU A 342 -16.86 -16.57 1.54
C LEU A 342 -17.72 -15.31 1.71
N GLU A 343 -18.81 -15.40 2.48
CA GLU A 343 -19.66 -14.25 2.78
C GLU A 343 -18.84 -13.13 3.42
N GLY A 344 -19.15 -11.90 2.98
CA GLY A 344 -18.48 -10.71 3.47
C GLY A 344 -17.12 -10.45 2.84
N LEU A 345 -16.46 -11.39 2.15
CA LEU A 345 -15.13 -11.16 1.55
C LEU A 345 -15.14 -10.05 0.48
N VAL A 346 -16.22 -9.93 -0.31
CA VAL A 346 -16.28 -8.99 -1.43
C VAL A 346 -16.59 -7.55 -0.95
N GLY A 347 -15.96 -6.57 -1.57
CA GLY A 347 -16.10 -5.13 -1.30
C GLY A 347 -15.09 -4.58 -0.28
N PRO A 348 -15.12 -3.26 0.03
CA PRO A 348 -16.14 -2.30 -0.38
C PRO A 348 -16.02 -1.84 -1.83
N GLU A 349 -14.87 -2.00 -2.48
CA GLU A 349 -14.74 -1.77 -3.93
C GLU A 349 -14.40 -3.06 -4.63
N VAL A 350 -14.81 -3.12 -5.88
CA VAL A 350 -14.60 -4.27 -6.75
C VAL A 350 -14.27 -3.84 -8.17
N ASP A 351 -13.46 -4.66 -8.81
CA ASP A 351 -13.13 -4.56 -10.23
C ASP A 351 -13.74 -5.76 -10.97
N SER A 352 -14.04 -5.56 -12.25
CA SER A 352 -14.71 -6.55 -13.09
C SER A 352 -13.97 -6.76 -14.40
N LEU A 353 -14.13 -7.95 -14.96
CA LEU A 353 -13.73 -8.21 -16.34
C LEU A 353 -14.66 -7.48 -17.30
N LEU A 354 -14.09 -6.73 -18.24
CA LEU A 354 -14.80 -6.31 -19.44
C LEU A 354 -14.59 -7.33 -20.55
N SER A 355 -15.64 -7.61 -21.31
CA SER A 355 -15.69 -8.65 -22.36
C SER A 355 -14.73 -8.45 -23.53
N SER A 356 -13.97 -7.35 -23.62
CA SER A 356 -13.12 -7.02 -24.77
C SER A 356 -11.77 -6.36 -24.44
N SER A 357 -11.28 -6.37 -23.20
CA SER A 357 -10.30 -5.34 -22.77
C SER A 357 -8.86 -5.77 -22.48
N SER A 358 -8.51 -7.05 -22.31
CA SER A 358 -7.15 -7.39 -21.90
C SER A 358 -6.25 -7.75 -23.07
N THR A 359 -5.34 -6.85 -23.43
CA THR A 359 -4.19 -7.11 -24.31
C THR A 359 -3.04 -7.81 -23.59
N MET A 360 -3.21 -8.14 -22.30
CA MET A 360 -2.13 -8.64 -21.44
C MET A 360 -1.79 -10.13 -21.64
N GLY A 361 -2.66 -10.88 -22.32
CA GLY A 361 -2.50 -12.32 -22.55
C GLY A 361 -3.81 -13.08 -22.36
N THR A 362 -3.72 -14.39 -22.12
CA THR A 362 -4.87 -15.25 -21.86
C THR A 362 -5.39 -15.00 -20.44
N VAL A 363 -6.63 -14.52 -20.36
CA VAL A 363 -7.32 -14.26 -19.10
C VAL A 363 -8.07 -15.52 -18.66
N ILE A 364 -7.85 -15.93 -17.41
CA ILE A 364 -8.55 -17.02 -16.73
C ILE A 364 -9.37 -16.40 -15.60
N ASN A 365 -10.69 -16.53 -15.67
CA ASN A 365 -11.61 -16.09 -14.63
C ASN A 365 -11.64 -17.14 -13.50
N LEU A 366 -10.93 -16.88 -12.41
CA LEU A 366 -10.76 -17.83 -11.32
C LEU A 366 -11.97 -17.87 -10.38
N ALA A 367 -12.57 -16.71 -10.14
CA ALA A 367 -13.77 -16.55 -9.32
C ALA A 367 -14.54 -15.30 -9.75
N GLU A 368 -15.83 -15.26 -9.47
CA GLU A 368 -16.65 -14.07 -9.69
C GLU A 368 -17.68 -13.86 -8.58
N ALA A 369 -18.24 -12.67 -8.50
CA ALA A 369 -19.40 -12.40 -7.65
C ALA A 369 -20.39 -11.50 -8.39
N ARG A 370 -21.68 -11.79 -8.27
CA ARG A 370 -22.71 -10.78 -8.53
C ARG A 370 -22.72 -9.82 -7.35
N VAL A 371 -22.53 -8.53 -7.62
CA VAL A 371 -22.45 -7.52 -6.58
C VAL A 371 -23.62 -6.55 -6.64
N ARG A 372 -24.12 -6.16 -5.46
CA ARG A 372 -24.94 -4.97 -5.30
C ARG A 372 -24.00 -3.78 -5.15
N CYS A 373 -24.18 -2.77 -5.98
CA CYS A 373 -23.45 -1.51 -5.98
C CYS A 373 -24.32 -0.39 -5.40
N GLY A 374 -23.72 0.50 -4.62
CA GLY A 374 -24.41 1.64 -4.02
C GLY A 374 -25.02 1.34 -2.64
N THR A 375 -25.53 2.38 -2.00
CA THR A 375 -26.29 2.25 -0.75
C THR A 375 -27.78 2.11 -1.05
N LYS A 376 -28.58 1.71 -0.04
CA LYS A 376 -30.05 1.61 -0.17
C LYS A 376 -30.76 2.91 -0.59
N TRP A 377 -30.08 4.05 -0.50
CA TRP A 377 -30.60 5.38 -0.80
C TRP A 377 -30.42 5.79 -2.26
N TYR A 378 -29.63 5.03 -3.02
CA TYR A 378 -29.52 5.12 -4.47
C TYR A 378 -30.08 3.84 -5.07
N ALA A 379 -30.73 3.90 -6.24
CA ALA A 379 -31.26 2.70 -6.90
C ALA A 379 -30.12 1.65 -7.02
N PRO A 380 -30.25 0.47 -6.39
CA PRO A 380 -29.16 -0.49 -6.33
C PRO A 380 -28.82 -0.93 -7.75
N ARG A 381 -27.60 -0.59 -8.18
CA ARG A 381 -27.07 -1.08 -9.44
C ARG A 381 -26.48 -2.47 -9.20
N PHE A 382 -26.58 -3.35 -10.18
CA PHE A 382 -25.89 -4.63 -10.13
C PHE A 382 -24.62 -4.57 -10.96
N GLY A 383 -23.57 -5.18 -10.44
CA GLY A 383 -22.30 -5.33 -11.12
C GLY A 383 -21.79 -6.76 -11.02
N ARG A 384 -20.60 -6.96 -11.56
CA ARG A 384 -19.80 -8.15 -11.32
C ARG A 384 -18.51 -7.76 -10.62
N MET A 385 -17.93 -8.71 -9.94
CA MET A 385 -16.55 -8.71 -9.46
C MET A 385 -15.88 -9.95 -10.06
N ASN A 386 -14.60 -9.84 -10.42
CA ASN A 386 -13.84 -10.98 -10.92
C ASN A 386 -12.49 -11.08 -10.22
N MET A 387 -12.08 -12.30 -9.89
CA MET A 387 -10.69 -12.65 -9.58
C MET A 387 -10.10 -13.33 -10.81
N ILE A 388 -8.91 -12.90 -11.23
CA ILE A 388 -8.33 -13.38 -12.48
C ILE A 388 -6.87 -13.77 -12.33
N LEU A 389 -6.47 -14.68 -13.22
CA LEU A 389 -5.08 -14.92 -13.58
C LEU A 389 -4.93 -14.59 -15.06
N VAL A 390 -3.91 -13.82 -15.41
CA VAL A 390 -3.51 -13.58 -16.79
C VAL A 390 -2.17 -14.25 -17.03
N THR A 391 -2.13 -15.12 -18.03
CA THR A 391 -0.92 -15.80 -18.47
C THR A 391 -0.50 -15.25 -19.83
N SER A 392 0.80 -15.17 -20.05
CA SER A 392 1.38 -14.75 -21.32
C SER A 392 2.26 -15.85 -21.90
N ASP A 393 2.30 -15.94 -23.22
CA ASP A 393 3.25 -16.81 -23.90
C ASP A 393 4.67 -16.19 -23.87
N GLY A 394 5.69 -17.03 -24.04
CA GLY A 394 7.08 -16.58 -24.08
C GLY A 394 7.64 -16.15 -22.71
N SER A 395 8.42 -15.06 -22.69
CA SER A 395 9.17 -14.60 -21.51
C SER A 395 8.46 -13.51 -20.69
N ALA A 396 7.34 -12.97 -21.16
CA ALA A 396 6.58 -11.96 -20.43
C ALA A 396 6.03 -12.52 -19.11
N GLY A 397 5.90 -11.64 -18.11
CA GLY A 397 5.28 -11.96 -16.84
C GLY A 397 3.76 -12.05 -16.98
N GLY A 398 3.12 -12.73 -16.03
CA GLY A 398 1.66 -12.77 -15.92
C GLY A 398 1.14 -11.76 -14.92
N ASN A 399 -0.18 -11.81 -14.67
CA ASN A 399 -0.84 -10.96 -13.69
C ASN A 399 -1.83 -11.76 -12.85
N PHE A 400 -1.93 -11.45 -11.57
CA PHE A 400 -3.03 -11.93 -10.72
C PHE A 400 -3.72 -10.73 -10.08
N SER A 401 -5.05 -10.71 -10.12
CA SER A 401 -5.84 -9.65 -9.49
C SER A 401 -6.98 -10.26 -8.70
N THR A 402 -7.12 -9.88 -7.43
CA THR A 402 -8.21 -10.34 -6.58
C THR A 402 -9.53 -9.69 -6.93
N GLY A 403 -9.49 -8.47 -7.49
CA GLY A 403 -10.67 -7.71 -7.89
C GLY A 403 -11.51 -7.19 -6.72
N THR A 404 -10.96 -7.20 -5.49
CA THR A 404 -11.64 -6.62 -4.33
C THR A 404 -10.71 -6.13 -3.23
N MET A 405 -11.01 -4.96 -2.67
CA MET A 405 -10.35 -4.42 -1.46
C MET A 405 -10.56 -5.31 -0.22
N GLY A 406 -11.62 -6.12 -0.23
CA GLY A 406 -12.00 -7.00 0.88
C GLY A 406 -10.99 -8.11 1.12
N TRP A 407 -10.16 -8.42 0.13
CA TRP A 407 -9.08 -9.38 0.26
C TRP A 407 -8.14 -9.04 1.43
N VAL A 408 -7.69 -7.78 1.51
CA VAL A 408 -6.84 -7.31 2.60
C VAL A 408 -7.67 -6.91 3.82
N THR A 409 -8.72 -6.10 3.60
CA THR A 409 -9.46 -5.47 4.71
C THR A 409 -10.32 -6.43 5.52
N LYS A 410 -10.71 -7.57 4.93
CA LYS A 410 -11.58 -8.55 5.57
C LYS A 410 -10.91 -9.92 5.62
N GLY A 411 -10.41 -10.43 4.50
CA GLY A 411 -9.79 -11.76 4.43
C GLY A 411 -8.50 -11.89 5.23
N LEU A 412 -7.44 -11.19 4.84
CA LEU A 412 -6.14 -11.24 5.54
C LEU A 412 -6.21 -10.65 6.96
N SER A 413 -7.23 -9.82 7.23
CA SER A 413 -7.50 -9.27 8.57
C SER A 413 -8.34 -10.19 9.46
N ALA A 414 -9.01 -11.21 8.89
CA ALA A 414 -9.82 -12.16 9.64
C ALA A 414 -8.97 -13.18 10.41
N PRO A 415 -9.54 -13.82 11.46
CA PRO A 415 -8.91 -14.94 12.15
C PRO A 415 -8.46 -16.03 11.17
N GLU A 416 -7.30 -16.65 11.40
CA GLU A 416 -6.75 -17.66 10.48
C GLU A 416 -7.64 -18.90 10.33
N LYS A 417 -8.50 -19.15 11.33
CA LYS A 417 -9.41 -20.29 11.37
C LYS A 417 -10.75 -20.05 10.66
N SER A 418 -11.10 -18.80 10.31
CA SER A 418 -12.31 -18.55 9.53
C SER A 418 -12.10 -18.93 8.07
N ASP A 419 -13.18 -19.23 7.36
CA ASP A 419 -13.12 -19.63 5.95
C ASP A 419 -12.49 -18.54 5.07
N ILE A 420 -12.96 -17.29 5.16
CA ILE A 420 -12.34 -16.15 4.46
C ILE A 420 -10.86 -15.96 4.84
N GLY A 421 -10.50 -16.21 6.11
CA GLY A 421 -9.15 -16.04 6.62
C GLY A 421 -8.21 -17.12 6.11
N LYS A 422 -8.64 -18.38 6.08
CA LYS A 422 -7.89 -19.51 5.54
C LYS A 422 -7.78 -19.39 4.02
N PHE A 423 -8.89 -19.13 3.34
CA PHE A 423 -8.96 -19.01 1.88
C PHE A 423 -8.02 -17.94 1.34
N THR A 424 -8.12 -16.70 1.84
CA THR A 424 -7.28 -15.59 1.35
C THR A 424 -5.79 -15.84 1.59
N ARG A 425 -5.43 -16.47 2.71
CA ARG A 425 -4.04 -16.84 3.01
C ARG A 425 -3.53 -17.92 2.05
N VAL A 426 -4.24 -19.03 1.89
CA VAL A 426 -3.86 -20.10 0.96
C VAL A 426 -3.66 -19.57 -0.46
N VAL A 427 -4.63 -18.80 -0.97
CA VAL A 427 -4.55 -18.22 -2.32
C VAL A 427 -3.37 -17.25 -2.44
N SER A 428 -3.20 -16.34 -1.48
CA SER A 428 -2.09 -15.37 -1.49
C SER A 428 -0.73 -16.08 -1.46
N LYS A 429 -0.59 -17.14 -0.65
CA LYS A 429 0.63 -17.97 -0.60
C LYS A 429 0.92 -18.60 -1.96
N ASN A 430 -0.04 -19.29 -2.54
CA ASN A 430 0.15 -20.02 -3.80
C ASN A 430 0.56 -19.08 -4.95
N VAL A 431 -0.10 -17.93 -5.07
CA VAL A 431 0.21 -16.93 -6.09
C VAL A 431 1.61 -16.36 -5.89
N LEU A 432 1.97 -15.96 -4.67
CA LEU A 432 3.27 -15.34 -4.39
C LEU A 432 4.43 -16.32 -4.54
N GLU A 433 4.29 -17.54 -4.02
CA GLU A 433 5.30 -18.58 -4.17
C GLU A 433 5.51 -18.93 -5.64
N ARG A 434 4.44 -19.01 -6.45
CA ARG A 434 4.57 -19.25 -7.89
C ARG A 434 5.21 -18.05 -8.61
N ALA A 435 4.75 -16.83 -8.34
CA ALA A 435 5.21 -15.62 -9.02
C ALA A 435 6.70 -15.31 -8.78
N ILE A 436 7.27 -15.74 -7.65
CA ILE A 436 8.70 -15.53 -7.34
C ILE A 436 9.60 -16.50 -8.12
N GLN A 437 9.10 -17.67 -8.53
CA GLN A 437 9.90 -18.64 -9.30
C GLN A 437 10.06 -18.21 -10.77
N GLY A 438 9.07 -17.52 -11.32
CA GLY A 438 9.09 -17.07 -12.70
C GLY A 438 7.73 -16.56 -13.14
N PRO A 439 7.57 -16.27 -14.44
CA PRO A 439 6.30 -15.83 -14.98
C PRO A 439 5.13 -16.75 -14.62
N LEU A 440 3.99 -16.17 -14.27
CA LEU A 440 2.76 -16.91 -13.96
C LEU A 440 2.22 -17.61 -15.22
N ARG A 441 1.90 -18.90 -15.07
CA ARG A 441 1.40 -19.80 -16.11
C ARG A 441 0.22 -20.60 -15.55
N LYS A 442 -0.56 -21.23 -16.45
CA LYS A 442 -1.77 -22.01 -16.11
C LYS A 442 -1.46 -23.15 -15.14
#